data_AF-A0A511TB00-F1
#
_entry.id   AF-A0A511TB00-F1
#
_cell.length_a   1.000
_cell.length_b   1.000
_cell.length_c   1.000
_cell.angle_alpha   90.00
_cell.angle_beta   90.00
_cell.angle_gamma   90.00
#
_symmetry.space_group_name_H-M   'P 1'
#
loop_
_entity.id
_entity.type
_entity.pdbx_description
1 polymer ?
#
loop_
_entity_poly.entity_id
_entity_poly.type
_entity_poly.pdbx_seq_one_letter_code
_entity_poly.pdbx_strand_id
1 'polypeptide(L)'
;MPLSTLCLRCGMCCDGSLFTHVSLQPDEATALHRRGVPLSRREDGTQALAQHCGALEGRTCTVYSDRPASCRRYHCQLFAALAEQEVSLEEALGVVDQAHALRATLERELPGDVTPDAPRSVMQRARRAAQAHPARPLSQRAQDAYANTEAFLDKHFRGRFGRRG
;
A
#
# COMPACT_ATOMS: atom_id res chain seq x y z
N MET A 1 -16.61 -15.41 -4.39
CA MET A 1 -16.33 -14.17 -3.64
C MET A 1 -15.28 -13.33 -4.39
N PRO A 2 -15.66 -12.60 -5.45
CA PRO A 2 -14.70 -11.88 -6.30
C PRO A 2 -13.93 -10.78 -5.56
N LEU A 3 -14.58 -10.08 -4.63
CA LEU A 3 -13.98 -8.99 -3.86
C LEU A 3 -12.84 -9.43 -2.94
N SER A 4 -12.99 -10.56 -2.25
CA SER A 4 -11.91 -11.10 -1.42
C SER A 4 -10.74 -11.60 -2.25
N THR A 5 -11.04 -12.23 -3.40
CA THR A 5 -10.03 -12.67 -4.36
C THR A 5 -9.18 -11.51 -4.85
N LEU A 6 -9.81 -10.38 -5.21
CA LEU A 6 -9.09 -9.17 -5.60
C LEU A 6 -8.09 -8.73 -4.52
N CYS A 7 -8.55 -8.55 -3.27
CA CYS A 7 -7.67 -8.10 -2.19
C CYS A 7 -6.51 -9.07 -1.92
N LEU A 8 -6.79 -10.37 -1.86
CA LEU A 8 -5.81 -11.44 -1.57
C LEU A 8 -4.74 -11.59 -2.65
N ARG A 9 -5.03 -11.13 -3.87
CA ARG A 9 -4.10 -11.10 -5.02
C ARG A 9 -3.43 -9.73 -5.21
N CYS A 10 -3.96 -8.68 -4.59
CA CYS A 10 -3.53 -7.29 -4.78
C CYS A 10 -2.43 -6.85 -3.80
N GLY A 11 -2.71 -6.85 -2.49
CA GLY A 11 -1.72 -6.45 -1.47
C GLY A 11 -1.33 -4.96 -1.39
N MET A 12 -1.76 -4.08 -2.31
CA MET A 12 -1.32 -2.66 -2.37
C MET A 12 -1.65 -1.82 -1.12
N CYS A 13 -2.73 -2.16 -0.42
CA CYS A 13 -3.06 -1.56 0.88
C CYS A 13 -2.09 -2.00 1.99
N CYS A 14 -1.63 -3.26 1.91
CA CYS A 14 -0.83 -3.93 2.92
C CYS A 14 0.69 -3.71 2.74
N ASP A 15 1.16 -3.44 1.53
CA ASP A 15 2.58 -3.19 1.26
C ASP A 15 2.97 -1.72 1.43
N GLY A 16 1.99 -0.85 1.69
CA GLY A 16 2.19 0.58 1.89
C GLY A 16 2.27 1.40 0.62
N SER A 17 1.74 0.91 -0.50
CA SER A 17 1.66 1.67 -1.75
C SER A 17 0.54 2.72 -1.71
N LEU A 18 -0.56 2.45 -1.00
CA LEU A 18 -1.70 3.37 -0.95
C LEU A 18 -1.65 4.35 0.23
N PHE A 19 -1.17 3.89 1.39
CA PHE A 19 -1.05 4.68 2.61
C PHE A 19 0.04 4.09 3.50
N THR A 20 0.52 4.85 4.49
CA THR A 20 1.65 4.42 5.32
C THR A 20 1.26 3.74 6.63
N HIS A 21 0.02 3.90 7.07
CA HIS A 21 -0.47 3.32 8.31
C HIS A 21 -2.00 3.22 8.32
N VAL A 22 -2.52 2.35 9.19
CA VAL A 22 -3.94 2.26 9.53
C VAL A 22 -4.08 2.54 11.03
N SER A 23 -4.86 3.56 11.40
CA SER A 23 -5.20 3.80 12.81
C SER A 23 -6.13 2.70 13.31
N LEU A 24 -5.84 2.16 14.49
CA LEU A 24 -6.58 1.06 15.10
C LEU A 24 -7.31 1.51 16.35
N GLN A 25 -8.51 0.99 16.55
CA GLN A 25 -9.15 1.02 17.85
C GLN A 25 -8.42 0.08 18.84
N PRO A 26 -8.52 0.31 20.15
CA PRO A 26 -7.78 -0.48 21.15
C PRO A 26 -8.04 -2.00 21.08
N ASP A 27 -9.28 -2.39 20.78
CA ASP A 27 -9.70 -3.79 20.63
C ASP A 27 -9.10 -4.42 19.35
N GLU A 28 -9.11 -3.69 18.23
CA GLU A 28 -8.46 -4.11 16.98
C GLU A 28 -6.96 -4.34 17.18
N ALA A 29 -6.29 -3.43 17.88
CA ALA A 29 -4.88 -3.53 18.19
C ALA A 29 -4.57 -4.74 19.08
N THR A 30 -5.37 -4.97 20.11
CA THR A 30 -5.25 -6.14 20.99
C THR A 30 -5.41 -7.45 20.21
N ALA A 31 -6.39 -7.51 19.30
CA ALA A 31 -6.62 -8.69 18.46
C ALA A 31 -5.43 -8.98 17.53
N LEU A 32 -4.87 -7.96 16.88
CA LEU A 32 -3.69 -8.10 16.01
C LEU A 32 -2.43 -8.50 16.79
N HIS A 33 -2.23 -7.94 17.98
CA HIS A 33 -1.11 -8.29 18.84
C HIS A 33 -1.13 -9.77 19.23
N ARG A 34 -2.31 -10.32 19.57
CA ARG A 34 -2.50 -11.77 19.82
C ARG A 34 -2.18 -12.65 18.62
N ARG A 35 -2.20 -12.10 17.41
CA ARG A 35 -1.82 -12.78 16.16
C ARG A 35 -0.34 -12.59 15.80
N GLY A 36 0.45 -11.92 16.64
CA GLY A 36 1.87 -11.66 16.39
C GLY A 36 2.13 -10.56 15.36
N VAL A 37 1.12 -9.75 15.00
CA VAL A 37 1.31 -8.66 14.05
C VAL A 37 1.92 -7.45 14.77
N PRO A 38 3.10 -6.95 14.33
CA PRO A 38 3.75 -5.81 14.95
C PRO A 38 2.93 -4.53 14.72
N LEU A 39 2.79 -3.74 15.78
CA LEU A 39 2.07 -2.46 15.77
C LEU A 39 3.03 -1.33 16.13
N SER A 40 2.76 -0.14 15.61
CA SER A 40 3.42 1.09 16.01
C SER A 40 2.49 1.97 16.83
N ARG A 41 3.05 3.03 17.42
CA ARG A 41 2.30 4.08 18.11
C ARG A 41 2.54 5.40 17.37
N ARG A 42 1.48 6.17 17.14
CA ARG A 42 1.57 7.53 16.60
C ARG A 42 1.96 8.52 17.68
N GLU A 43 2.33 9.73 17.29
CA GLU A 43 2.68 10.82 18.22
C GLU A 43 1.54 11.15 19.20
N ASP A 44 0.29 11.06 18.73
CA ASP A 44 -0.93 11.24 19.53
C ASP A 44 -1.24 10.06 20.48
N GLY A 45 -0.37 9.04 20.54
CA GLY A 45 -0.53 7.87 21.38
C GLY A 45 -1.40 6.76 20.79
N THR A 46 -2.07 6.99 19.65
CA THR A 46 -2.95 6.00 19.00
C THR A 46 -2.14 4.83 18.46
N GLN A 47 -2.66 3.60 18.63
CA GLN A 47 -2.04 2.42 18.02
C GLN A 47 -2.30 2.40 16.51
N ALA A 48 -1.27 2.06 15.75
CA ALA A 48 -1.34 2.01 14.30
C ALA A 48 -0.72 0.73 13.75
N LEU A 49 -1.30 0.22 12.67
CA LEU A 49 -0.69 -0.81 11.85
C LEU A 49 0.15 -0.12 10.77
N ALA A 50 1.46 -0.05 10.99
CA ALA A 50 2.39 0.47 10.00
C ALA A 50 2.37 -0.38 8.73
N GLN A 51 2.40 0.28 7.58
CA GLN A 51 2.60 -0.36 6.28
C GLN A 51 4.07 -0.20 5.90
N HIS A 52 4.81 -1.23 5.53
CA HIS A 52 4.42 -2.60 5.18
C HIS A 52 3.87 -3.42 6.37
N CYS A 53 2.64 -3.94 6.23
CA CYS A 53 1.98 -4.76 7.23
C CYS A 53 2.80 -6.02 7.53
N GLY A 54 2.94 -6.37 8.81
CA GLY A 54 3.62 -7.60 9.21
C GLY A 54 2.85 -8.88 8.85
N ALA A 55 1.55 -8.79 8.58
CA ALA A 55 0.72 -9.92 8.12
C ALA A 55 0.69 -10.08 6.59
N LEU A 56 1.48 -9.32 5.84
CA LEU A 56 1.57 -9.46 4.39
C LEU A 56 2.67 -10.46 4.03
N GLU A 57 2.29 -11.56 3.38
CA GLU A 57 3.19 -12.54 2.78
C GLU A 57 3.03 -12.53 1.26
N GLY A 58 4.07 -12.11 0.54
CA GLY A 58 3.97 -11.80 -0.89
C GLY A 58 2.91 -10.73 -1.15
N ARG A 59 1.79 -11.12 -1.76
CA ARG A 59 0.62 -10.24 -2.02
C ARG A 59 -0.57 -10.55 -1.11
N THR A 60 -0.45 -11.55 -0.24
CA THR A 60 -1.58 -12.16 0.48
C THR A 60 -1.56 -11.79 1.95
N CYS A 61 -2.68 -11.29 2.45
CA CYS A 61 -2.88 -11.00 3.86
C CYS A 61 -3.16 -12.30 4.62
N THR A 62 -2.25 -12.71 5.50
CA THR A 62 -2.36 -13.98 6.27
C THR A 62 -3.47 -13.94 7.33
N VAL A 63 -3.93 -12.75 7.70
CA VAL A 63 -5.04 -12.52 8.65
C VAL A 63 -6.31 -12.02 7.96
N TYR A 64 -6.49 -12.25 6.64
CA TYR A 64 -7.60 -11.64 5.89
C TYR A 64 -8.98 -11.89 6.51
N SER A 65 -9.24 -13.12 6.96
CA SER A 65 -10.49 -13.50 7.61
C SER A 65 -10.69 -12.83 8.97
N ASP A 66 -9.62 -12.39 9.62
CA ASP A 66 -9.60 -11.73 10.93
C ASP A 66 -9.15 -10.26 10.84
N ARG A 67 -9.16 -9.68 9.63
CA ARG A 67 -8.67 -8.33 9.40
C ARG A 67 -9.43 -7.34 10.30
N PRO A 68 -8.74 -6.34 10.88
CA PRO A 68 -9.36 -5.34 11.75
C PRO A 68 -10.45 -4.60 10.98
N ALA A 69 -11.48 -4.12 11.68
CA ALA A 69 -12.60 -3.37 11.09
C ALA A 69 -12.11 -2.16 10.25
N SER A 70 -11.03 -1.51 10.64
CA SER A 70 -10.38 -0.42 9.90
C SER A 70 -9.83 -0.89 8.54
N CYS A 71 -9.21 -2.08 8.47
CA CYS A 71 -8.87 -2.71 7.19
C CYS A 71 -10.11 -3.22 6.43
N ARG A 72 -11.22 -3.57 7.12
CA ARG A 72 -12.47 -3.99 6.47
C ARG A 72 -13.16 -2.86 5.72
N ARG A 73 -13.22 -1.71 6.38
CA ARG A 73 -13.96 -0.53 5.95
C ARG A 73 -13.32 0.17 4.76
N TYR A 74 -12.00 0.03 4.59
CA TYR A 74 -11.29 0.62 3.47
C TYR A 74 -11.58 -0.14 2.17
N HIS A 75 -12.24 0.53 1.23
CA HIS A 75 -12.43 0.08 -0.14
C HIS A 75 -11.65 1.02 -1.07
N CYS A 76 -10.61 0.51 -1.73
CA CYS A 76 -9.94 1.27 -2.78
C CYS A 76 -10.87 1.44 -3.99
N GLN A 77 -10.56 2.37 -4.88
CA GLN A 77 -11.40 2.62 -6.06
C GLN A 77 -11.58 1.36 -6.92
N LEU A 78 -10.52 0.56 -7.13
CA LEU A 78 -10.62 -0.69 -7.87
C LEU A 78 -11.57 -1.70 -7.21
N PHE A 79 -11.57 -1.76 -5.87
CA PHE A 79 -12.51 -2.59 -5.13
C PHE A 79 -13.95 -2.10 -5.33
N ALA A 80 -14.17 -0.78 -5.25
CA ALA A 80 -15.49 -0.19 -5.44
C ALA A 80 -16.01 -0.45 -6.87
N ALA A 81 -15.19 -0.23 -7.89
CA ALA A 81 -15.54 -0.50 -9.28
C ALA A 81 -15.91 -1.98 -9.52
N LEU A 82 -15.17 -2.92 -8.91
CA LEU A 82 -15.51 -4.34 -8.98
C LEU A 82 -16.82 -4.67 -8.22
N ALA A 83 -17.04 -4.04 -7.06
CA ALA A 83 -18.24 -4.23 -6.25
C ALA A 83 -19.50 -3.71 -6.95
N GLU A 84 -19.36 -2.60 -7.69
CA GLU A 84 -20.39 -1.96 -8.50
C GLU A 84 -20.50 -2.56 -9.91
N GLN A 85 -19.72 -3.59 -10.21
CA GLN A 85 -19.69 -4.31 -11.50
C GLN A 85 -19.31 -3.42 -12.70
N GLU A 86 -18.63 -2.29 -12.47
CA GLU A 86 -18.06 -1.43 -13.52
C GLU A 86 -16.89 -2.11 -14.25
N VAL A 87 -16.22 -3.05 -13.56
CA VAL A 87 -15.17 -3.91 -14.10
C VAL A 87 -15.38 -5.35 -13.66
N SER A 88 -14.97 -6.29 -14.50
CA SER A 88 -14.88 -7.71 -14.14
C SER A 88 -13.68 -7.97 -13.20
N LEU A 89 -13.69 -9.13 -12.55
CA LEU A 89 -12.54 -9.56 -11.73
C LEU A 89 -11.27 -9.71 -12.57
N GLU A 90 -11.39 -10.16 -13.81
CA GLU A 90 -10.25 -10.32 -14.72
C GLU A 90 -9.61 -8.97 -15.07
N GLU A 91 -10.43 -7.99 -15.47
CA GLU A 91 -9.96 -6.62 -15.73
C GLU A 91 -9.33 -6.00 -14.49
N ALA A 92 -9.94 -6.18 -13.31
CA ALA A 92 -9.39 -5.70 -12.06
C ALA A 92 -8.03 -6.34 -11.71
N LEU A 93 -7.87 -7.64 -11.96
CA LEU A 93 -6.58 -8.32 -11.77
C LEU A 93 -5.53 -7.84 -12.78
N GLY A 94 -5.92 -7.49 -14.02
CA GLY A 94 -5.04 -6.84 -14.98
C GLY A 94 -4.49 -5.49 -14.47
N VAL A 95 -5.35 -4.67 -13.84
CA VAL A 95 -4.94 -3.42 -13.19
C VAL A 95 -3.97 -3.69 -12.03
N VAL A 96 -4.21 -4.73 -11.23
CA VAL A 96 -3.32 -5.15 -10.14
C VAL A 96 -1.94 -5.54 -10.68
N ASP A 97 -1.88 -6.37 -11.72
CA ASP A 97 -0.61 -6.83 -12.27
C ASP A 97 0.19 -5.69 -12.89
N GLN A 98 -0.46 -4.74 -13.56
CA GLN A 98 0.19 -3.54 -14.05
C GLN A 98 0.73 -2.67 -12.92
N ALA A 99 -0.02 -2.50 -11.81
CA ALA A 99 0.46 -1.75 -10.65
C ALA A 99 1.73 -2.39 -10.05
N HIS A 100 1.78 -3.72 -9.95
CA HIS A 100 2.96 -4.45 -9.48
C HIS A 100 4.14 -4.30 -10.45
N ALA A 101 3.91 -4.34 -11.76
CA ALA A 101 4.95 -4.16 -12.77
C ALA A 101 5.58 -2.76 -12.73
N LEU A 102 4.75 -1.71 -12.56
CA LEU A 102 5.23 -0.33 -12.39
C LEU A 102 6.07 -0.19 -11.11
N ARG A 103 5.59 -0.75 -9.99
CA ARG A 103 6.35 -0.75 -8.73
C ARG A 103 7.67 -1.51 -8.82
N ALA A 104 7.69 -2.66 -9.48
CA ALA A 104 8.92 -3.42 -9.70
C ALA A 104 9.92 -2.64 -10.57
N THR A 105 9.42 -1.88 -11.54
CA THR A 105 10.26 -0.98 -12.34
C THR A 105 10.84 0.14 -11.48
N LEU A 106 10.00 0.82 -10.70
CA LEU A 106 10.46 1.84 -9.76
C LEU A 106 11.49 1.28 -8.78
N GLU A 107 11.25 0.10 -8.20
CA GLU A 107 12.16 -0.53 -7.25
C GLU A 107 13.57 -0.77 -7.83
N ARG A 108 13.66 -1.14 -9.12
CA ARG A 108 14.96 -1.31 -9.81
C ARG A 108 15.69 0.02 -10.07
N GLU A 109 14.95 1.10 -10.25
CA GLU A 109 15.52 2.43 -10.52
C GLU A 109 15.89 3.19 -9.23
N LEU A 110 15.32 2.78 -8.08
CA LEU A 110 15.66 3.38 -6.80
C LEU A 110 17.10 3.03 -6.40
N PRO A 111 17.83 3.97 -5.77
CA PRO A 111 19.14 3.70 -5.20
C PRO A 111 19.10 2.50 -4.23
N GLY A 112 20.07 1.58 -4.38
CA GLY A 112 20.14 0.33 -3.62
C GLY A 112 20.59 0.48 -2.16
N ASP A 113 20.86 1.69 -1.68
CA ASP A 113 21.18 1.97 -0.28
C ASP A 113 19.94 1.85 0.61
N VAL A 114 19.54 0.61 0.82
CA VAL A 114 18.59 0.22 1.86
C VAL A 114 19.36 0.24 3.18
N THR A 115 19.30 1.36 3.89
CA THR A 115 19.71 1.37 5.30
C THR A 115 18.82 0.40 6.10
N PRO A 116 19.27 -0.15 7.24
CA PRO A 116 18.43 -1.01 8.08
C PRO A 116 17.07 -0.36 8.46
N ASP A 117 17.02 0.97 8.51
CA ASP A 117 15.84 1.76 8.84
C ASP A 117 15.00 2.20 7.62
N ALA A 118 15.40 1.78 6.41
CA ALA A 118 14.69 2.13 5.20
C ALA A 118 13.30 1.45 5.17
N PRO A 119 12.25 2.15 4.72
CA PRO A 119 10.93 1.54 4.64
C PRO A 119 10.91 0.35 3.70
N ARG A 120 10.16 -0.68 4.08
CA ARG A 120 9.90 -1.83 3.20
C ARG A 120 9.05 -1.46 1.98
N SER A 121 8.18 -0.45 2.09
CA SER A 121 7.36 0.04 0.97
C SER A 121 8.21 0.76 -0.08
N VAL A 122 8.15 0.29 -1.34
CA VAL A 122 8.78 0.93 -2.50
C VAL A 122 8.35 2.40 -2.63
N MET A 123 7.06 2.69 -2.49
CA MET A 123 6.53 4.05 -2.63
C MET A 123 7.01 4.98 -1.50
N GLN A 124 7.16 4.46 -0.29
CA GLN A 124 7.71 5.25 0.82
C GLN A 124 9.20 5.53 0.63
N ARG A 125 9.98 4.56 0.12
CA ARG A 125 11.39 4.79 -0.23
C ARG A 125 11.51 5.85 -1.32
N ALA A 126 10.74 5.74 -2.40
CA ALA A 126 10.72 6.70 -3.48
C ALA A 126 10.37 8.11 -3.00
N ARG A 127 9.33 8.25 -2.17
CA ARG A 127 8.93 9.54 -1.58
C ARG A 127 10.04 10.14 -0.71
N ARG A 128 10.69 9.35 0.15
CA ARG A 128 11.80 9.82 0.99
C ARG A 128 12.98 10.28 0.14
N ALA A 129 13.34 9.50 -0.88
CA ALA A 129 14.42 9.85 -1.81
C ALA A 129 14.10 11.14 -2.59
N ALA A 130 12.86 11.32 -3.05
CA ALA A 130 12.42 12.54 -3.71
C ALA A 130 12.42 13.77 -2.79
N GLN A 131 12.15 13.58 -1.49
CA GLN A 131 12.17 14.64 -0.47
C GLN A 131 13.56 15.00 0.04
N ALA A 132 14.58 14.17 -0.21
CA ALA A 132 15.95 14.36 0.28
C ALA A 132 16.67 15.60 -0.31
N HIS A 133 15.98 16.44 -1.10
CA HIS A 133 16.44 17.75 -1.58
C HIS A 133 17.68 17.65 -2.52
N PRO A 134 18.20 18.74 -3.11
CA PRO A 134 19.25 18.67 -4.16
C PRO A 134 20.57 18.00 -3.74
N ALA A 135 20.73 17.60 -2.47
CA ALA A 135 21.89 16.88 -1.98
C ALA A 135 22.08 15.51 -2.67
N ARG A 136 21.00 14.86 -3.11
CA ARG A 136 21.07 13.59 -3.85
C ARG A 136 19.85 13.38 -4.74
N PRO A 137 19.79 14.01 -5.92
CA PRO A 137 18.65 13.86 -6.81
C PRO A 137 18.53 12.41 -7.31
N LEU A 138 17.29 11.95 -7.46
CA LEU A 138 16.98 10.72 -8.18
C LEU A 138 17.41 10.84 -9.64
N SER A 139 17.77 9.72 -10.27
CA SER A 139 17.99 9.68 -11.73
C SER A 139 16.69 10.06 -12.48
N GLN A 140 16.80 10.55 -13.71
CA GLN A 140 15.61 10.87 -14.53
C GLN A 140 14.69 9.65 -14.67
N ARG A 141 15.26 8.46 -14.88
CA ARG A 141 14.51 7.20 -14.97
C ARG A 141 13.73 6.88 -13.69
N ALA A 142 14.34 7.09 -12.52
CA ALA A 142 13.67 6.89 -11.24
C ALA A 142 12.56 7.92 -11.00
N GLN A 143 12.77 9.18 -11.41
CA GLN A 143 11.75 10.22 -11.35
C GLN A 143 10.55 9.87 -12.24
N ASP A 144 10.79 9.47 -13.49
CA ASP A 144 9.74 9.07 -14.43
C ASP A 144 8.99 7.83 -13.95
N ALA A 145 9.70 6.81 -13.47
CA ALA A 145 9.10 5.59 -12.91
C ALA A 145 8.24 5.90 -11.69
N TYR A 146 8.69 6.81 -10.81
CA TYR A 146 7.93 7.23 -9.64
C TYR A 146 6.66 7.98 -10.03
N ALA A 147 6.77 8.97 -10.93
CA ALA A 147 5.64 9.74 -11.43
C ALA A 147 4.59 8.85 -12.12
N ASN A 148 5.03 7.91 -12.97
CA ASN A 148 4.15 6.96 -13.64
C ASN A 148 3.43 6.03 -12.65
N THR A 149 4.14 5.57 -11.62
CA THR A 149 3.56 4.70 -10.59
C THR A 149 2.53 5.46 -9.76
N GLU A 150 2.84 6.67 -9.30
CA GLU A 150 1.90 7.52 -8.55
C GLU A 150 0.64 7.82 -9.38
N ALA A 151 0.81 8.25 -10.64
CA ALA A 151 -0.32 8.53 -11.53
C ALA A 151 -1.23 7.31 -11.74
N PHE A 152 -0.63 6.11 -11.87
CA PHE A 152 -1.39 4.87 -12.01
C PHE A 152 -2.15 4.51 -10.72
N LEU A 153 -1.49 4.60 -9.56
CA LEU A 153 -2.11 4.34 -8.27
C LEU A 153 -3.24 5.34 -7.97
N ASP A 154 -3.04 6.61 -8.30
CA ASP A 154 -4.05 7.67 -8.16
C ASP A 154 -5.28 7.37 -9.02
N LYS A 155 -5.08 7.02 -10.29
CA LYS A 155 -6.16 6.75 -11.24
C LYS A 155 -7.00 5.53 -10.86
N HIS A 156 -6.37 4.46 -10.37
CA HIS A 156 -7.02 3.16 -10.26
C HIS A 156 -7.32 2.72 -8.82
N PHE A 157 -6.58 3.23 -7.82
CA PHE A 157 -6.71 2.78 -6.43
C PHE A 157 -7.16 3.88 -5.48
N ARG A 158 -6.67 5.11 -5.65
CA ARG A 158 -6.94 6.21 -4.69
C ARG A 158 -8.12 7.09 -5.11
N GLY A 159 -8.34 7.28 -6.41
CA GLY A 159 -9.49 8.01 -6.98
C GLY A 159 -9.61 9.47 -6.56
N ARG A 160 -10.76 10.09 -6.91
CA ARG A 160 -11.06 11.53 -6.79
C ARG A 160 -10.92 12.09 -5.35
N PHE A 161 -10.86 11.22 -4.34
CA PHE A 161 -10.68 11.57 -2.92
C PHE A 161 -9.21 11.64 -2.46
N GLY A 162 -8.24 11.20 -3.28
CA GLY A 162 -6.81 11.34 -2.99
C GLY A 162 -6.29 12.78 -2.93
N ARG A 163 -7.14 13.77 -3.24
CA ARG A 163 -6.86 15.22 -3.13
C ARG A 163 -7.59 15.91 -1.97
N ARG A 164 -8.11 15.18 -0.98
CA ARG A 164 -8.65 15.81 0.24
C ARG A 164 -7.60 15.83 1.34
N GLY A 165 -7.01 17.02 1.50
CA GLY A 165 -6.44 17.53 2.76
C GLY A 165 -5.08 16.99 3.15
#